data_AF-A0A7Z9S5N6-F1
#
_entry.id   AF-A0A7Z9S5N6-F1
#
_cell.length_a   1.000
_cell.length_b   1.000
_cell.length_c   1.000
_cell.angle_alpha   90.00
_cell.angle_beta   90.00
_cell.angle_gamma   90.00
#
_symmetry.space_group_name_H-M   'P 1'
#
loop_
_entity.id
_entity.type
_entity.pdbx_description
1 polymer ?
#
loop_
_entity_poly.entity_id
_entity_poly.type
_entity_poly.pdbx_seq_one_letter_code
_entity_poly.pdbx_strand_id
1 'polypeptide(L)'
;MSGRVPIDLHGVMPLPPYIKREEGGDPEDQYHYQTLFADIPGAVAAPTAGLHFTPGLLQSVGAAGATIERLTLHVGAGTFLPVKVDDTDNHQIHAEWGQISAATADAVNAAHAESRRVIAVGTTALRLLEAAADDARVVRPFAGETDIFITPGYRFKIVDALLTNFHLPCSTLFMLVSAFSGLDRMKAAYEHAKAADYRFYSYGDACWLEQEAGTGEARTGTKQEARTQ
;
A
#
# COMPACT_ATOMS: atom_id res chain seq x y z
N MET A 1 -20.45 13.13 -20.28
CA MET A 1 -20.15 11.77 -20.77
C MET A 1 -18.69 11.51 -20.43
N SER A 2 -18.44 10.97 -19.25
CA SER A 2 -17.10 10.83 -18.66
C SER A 2 -16.49 9.48 -19.04
N GLY A 3 -15.20 9.47 -19.35
CA GLY A 3 -14.45 8.40 -20.00
C GLY A 3 -14.46 7.08 -19.25
N ARG A 4 -15.29 6.14 -19.72
CA ARG A 4 -15.07 4.70 -19.54
C ARG A 4 -14.39 4.19 -20.80
N VAL A 5 -13.09 3.97 -20.75
CA VAL A 5 -12.41 3.08 -21.68
C VAL A 5 -11.82 1.95 -20.86
N PRO A 6 -12.50 0.79 -20.79
CA PRO A 6 -11.87 -0.45 -20.37
C PRO A 6 -10.66 -0.72 -21.26
N ILE A 7 -9.53 -1.14 -20.68
CA ILE A 7 -8.28 -1.38 -21.43
C ILE A 7 -8.38 -2.58 -22.41
N ASP A 8 -9.51 -3.28 -22.39
CA ASP A 8 -9.76 -4.56 -23.06
C ASP A 8 -9.89 -4.52 -24.58
N LEU A 9 -9.77 -3.36 -25.24
CA LEU A 9 -9.91 -3.33 -26.71
C LEU A 9 -8.73 -2.76 -27.48
N HIS A 10 -7.91 -1.82 -26.98
CA HIS A 10 -6.80 -1.25 -27.75
C HIS A 10 -5.62 -0.67 -26.93
N GLY A 11 -5.43 -1.05 -25.65
CA GLY A 11 -4.45 -0.40 -24.77
C GLY A 11 -3.32 -1.30 -24.26
N VAL A 12 -2.06 -0.86 -24.42
CA VAL A 12 -0.89 -1.43 -23.74
C VAL A 12 -1.00 -1.18 -22.22
N MET A 13 -0.59 -2.14 -21.38
CA MET A 13 -0.55 -1.96 -19.92
C MET A 13 0.34 -0.75 -19.58
N PRO A 14 -0.18 0.30 -18.91
CA PRO A 14 0.61 1.46 -18.57
C PRO A 14 1.54 1.11 -17.41
N LEU A 15 2.83 1.01 -17.73
CA LEU A 15 3.87 0.78 -16.75
C LEU A 15 4.38 2.11 -16.18
N PRO A 16 4.89 2.11 -14.94
CA PRO A 16 5.60 3.26 -14.39
C PRO A 16 6.69 3.76 -15.35
N PRO A 17 6.95 5.08 -15.40
CA PRO A 17 7.85 5.69 -16.40
C PRO A 17 9.32 5.23 -16.32
N TYR A 18 9.72 4.61 -15.21
CA TYR A 18 11.05 4.01 -15.05
C TYR A 18 11.16 2.61 -15.64
N ILE A 19 10.05 1.94 -15.95
CA ILE A 19 10.04 0.65 -16.66
C ILE A 19 10.03 0.95 -18.16
N LYS A 20 11.22 0.98 -18.75
CA LYS A 20 11.38 1.20 -20.19
C LYS A 20 11.07 -0.10 -20.94
N ARG A 21 9.98 -0.10 -21.70
CA ARG A 21 9.67 -1.14 -22.71
C ARG A 21 9.77 -0.53 -24.11
N GLU A 22 10.02 -1.35 -25.11
CA GLU A 22 9.89 -0.94 -26.51
C GLU A 22 8.43 -0.58 -26.84
N GLU A 23 8.21 0.23 -27.88
CA GLU A 23 6.89 0.74 -28.26
C GLU A 23 5.89 -0.42 -28.46
N GLY A 24 4.97 -0.58 -27.51
CA GLY A 24 3.96 -1.65 -27.53
C GLY A 24 3.81 -2.42 -26.21
N GLY A 25 4.77 -2.31 -25.29
CA GLY A 25 4.79 -3.10 -24.04
C GLY A 25 5.00 -4.60 -24.30
N ASP A 26 5.39 -5.35 -23.27
CA ASP A 26 5.47 -6.80 -23.38
C ASP A 26 4.06 -7.39 -23.17
N PRO A 27 3.53 -8.26 -24.05
CA PRO A 27 2.29 -8.98 -23.77
C PRO A 27 2.31 -9.72 -22.42
N GLU A 28 3.47 -10.16 -21.96
CA GLU A 28 3.64 -10.77 -20.63
C GLU A 28 3.47 -9.78 -19.48
N ASP A 29 3.62 -8.47 -19.70
CA ASP A 29 3.38 -7.44 -18.67
C ASP A 29 1.92 -7.48 -18.20
N GLN A 30 0.95 -7.81 -19.06
CA GLN A 30 -0.44 -7.97 -18.62
C GLN A 30 -0.59 -9.09 -17.59
N TYR A 31 0.17 -10.17 -17.73
CA TYR A 31 0.15 -11.32 -16.83
C TYR A 31 0.96 -11.05 -15.55
N HIS A 32 2.17 -10.49 -15.69
CA HIS A 32 3.07 -10.23 -14.56
C HIS A 32 2.65 -9.03 -13.71
N TYR A 33 1.89 -8.09 -14.29
CA TYR A 33 1.38 -6.91 -13.60
C TYR A 33 -0.04 -7.12 -13.06
N GLN A 34 -0.52 -8.37 -12.98
CA GLN A 34 -1.76 -8.71 -12.30
C GLN A 34 -1.47 -9.52 -11.03
N THR A 35 -1.81 -8.96 -9.87
CA THR A 35 -1.60 -9.66 -8.59
C THR A 35 -2.63 -10.78 -8.40
N LEU A 36 -2.31 -11.76 -7.55
CA LEU A 36 -3.27 -12.81 -7.11
C LEU A 36 -4.54 -12.23 -6.43
N PHE A 37 -4.52 -10.95 -6.07
CA PHE A 37 -5.61 -10.23 -5.44
C PHE A 37 -6.54 -9.52 -6.43
N ALA A 38 -6.17 -9.43 -7.72
CA ALA A 38 -6.97 -8.75 -8.73
C ALA A 38 -8.21 -9.58 -9.08
N ASP A 39 -9.40 -9.00 -8.87
CA ASP A 39 -10.69 -9.65 -9.14
C ASP A 39 -11.46 -8.95 -10.28
N ILE A 40 -11.13 -7.67 -10.58
CA ILE A 40 -11.80 -6.85 -11.59
C ILE A 40 -10.76 -6.32 -12.60
N PRO A 41 -10.93 -6.54 -13.92
CA PRO A 41 -10.10 -5.95 -14.97
C PRO A 41 -10.17 -4.41 -14.96
N GLY A 42 -9.05 -3.72 -15.17
CA GLY A 42 -9.01 -2.26 -15.30
C GLY A 42 -8.25 -1.51 -14.20
N ALA A 43 -7.55 -2.20 -13.30
CA ALA A 43 -6.48 -1.55 -12.54
C ALA A 43 -5.34 -1.19 -13.50
N VAL A 44 -5.21 0.09 -13.82
CA VAL A 44 -4.20 0.66 -14.73
C VAL A 44 -2.78 0.51 -14.13
N ALA A 45 -2.64 0.30 -12.82
CA ALA A 45 -1.38 -0.14 -12.21
C ALA A 45 -1.60 -1.23 -11.15
N ALA A 46 -0.77 -2.26 -11.18
CA ALA A 46 -0.74 -3.28 -10.13
C ALA A 46 -0.29 -2.67 -8.80
N PRO A 47 -0.93 -3.01 -7.66
CA PRO A 47 -0.29 -2.86 -6.36
C PRO A 47 0.88 -3.85 -6.30
N THR A 48 2.07 -3.41 -6.73
CA THR A 48 3.24 -4.26 -6.98
C THR A 48 3.76 -4.97 -5.73
N ALA A 49 3.49 -4.43 -4.53
CA ALA A 49 3.75 -5.13 -3.27
C ALA A 49 3.00 -6.47 -3.15
N GLY A 50 1.83 -6.58 -3.81
CA GLY A 50 1.06 -7.82 -3.88
C GLY A 50 1.71 -8.90 -4.75
N LEU A 51 2.66 -8.55 -5.62
CA LEU A 51 3.37 -9.51 -6.48
C LEU A 51 4.30 -10.43 -5.70
N HIS A 52 4.65 -10.08 -4.46
CA HIS A 52 5.45 -10.94 -3.58
C HIS A 52 4.66 -12.12 -3.01
N PHE A 53 3.32 -12.12 -3.14
CA PHE A 53 2.49 -13.22 -2.67
C PHE A 53 2.42 -14.35 -3.69
N THR A 54 2.76 -15.55 -3.22
CA THR A 54 2.55 -16.80 -3.95
C THR A 54 1.35 -17.55 -3.37
N PRO A 55 0.74 -18.50 -4.09
CA PRO A 55 -0.34 -19.34 -3.54
C PRO A 55 0.08 -20.07 -2.26
N GLY A 56 1.32 -20.55 -2.20
CA GLY A 56 1.87 -21.21 -1.01
C GLY A 56 2.04 -20.26 0.19
N LEU A 57 2.45 -19.00 -0.07
CA LEU A 57 2.50 -17.99 0.98
C LEU A 57 1.11 -17.64 1.49
N LEU A 58 0.13 -17.44 0.60
CA LEU A 58 -1.26 -17.18 0.98
C LEU A 58 -1.85 -18.31 1.83
N GLN A 59 -1.58 -19.55 1.46
CA GLN A 59 -2.00 -20.72 2.23
C GLN A 59 -1.35 -20.72 3.63
N SER A 60 -0.05 -20.40 3.72
CA SER A 60 0.67 -20.35 4.98
C SER A 60 0.15 -19.24 5.91
N VAL A 61 -0.19 -18.08 5.34
CA VAL A 61 -0.82 -16.96 6.06
C VAL A 61 -2.20 -17.36 6.60
N GLY A 62 -3.03 -18.01 5.78
CA GLY A 62 -4.33 -18.54 6.21
C GLY A 62 -4.20 -19.62 7.29
N ALA A 63 -3.24 -20.54 7.15
CA ALA A 63 -2.96 -21.57 8.15
C ALA A 63 -2.46 -21.00 9.49
N ALA A 64 -1.81 -19.83 9.47
CA ALA A 64 -1.43 -19.09 10.67
C ALA A 64 -2.60 -18.33 11.32
N GLY A 65 -3.82 -18.43 10.76
CA GLY A 65 -5.04 -17.84 11.32
C GLY A 65 -5.30 -16.39 10.88
N ALA A 66 -4.55 -15.85 9.92
CA ALA A 66 -4.80 -14.53 9.38
C ALA A 66 -5.92 -14.55 8.33
N THR A 67 -6.82 -13.58 8.41
CA THR A 67 -7.87 -13.33 7.42
C THR A 67 -7.31 -12.46 6.29
N ILE A 68 -7.70 -12.76 5.04
CA ILE A 68 -7.29 -11.99 3.87
C ILE A 68 -8.51 -11.31 3.28
N GLU A 69 -8.52 -9.98 3.37
CA GLU A 69 -9.53 -9.12 2.78
C GLU A 69 -9.00 -8.45 1.51
N ARG A 70 -9.88 -8.18 0.55
CA ARG A 70 -9.53 -7.56 -0.74
C ARG A 70 -10.21 -6.20 -0.90
N LEU A 71 -9.46 -5.23 -1.38
CA LEU A 71 -9.96 -3.91 -1.76
C LEU A 71 -9.83 -3.75 -3.29
N THR A 72 -10.73 -2.98 -3.90
CA THR A 72 -10.65 -2.67 -5.33
C THR A 72 -10.03 -1.29 -5.51
N LEU A 73 -9.09 -1.18 -6.45
CA LEU A 73 -8.35 0.05 -6.72
C LEU A 73 -8.23 0.25 -8.23
N HIS A 74 -8.55 1.46 -8.69
CA HIS A 74 -8.24 1.94 -10.03
C HIS A 74 -7.24 3.08 -9.92
N VAL A 75 -5.96 2.71 -9.99
CA VAL A 75 -4.83 3.64 -9.89
C VAL A 75 -4.57 4.23 -11.27
N GLY A 76 -4.79 5.53 -11.44
CA GLY A 76 -4.44 6.24 -12.68
C GLY A 76 -2.92 6.43 -12.84
N ALA A 77 -2.45 6.78 -14.04
CA ALA A 77 -1.01 6.97 -14.32
C ALA A 77 -0.34 8.09 -13.48
N GLY A 78 -1.12 8.96 -12.82
CA GLY A 78 -0.64 10.09 -12.04
C GLY A 78 0.09 9.74 -10.73
N THR A 79 -0.08 8.52 -10.20
CA THR A 79 0.54 8.09 -8.93
C THR A 79 2.08 8.06 -8.98
N PHE A 80 2.67 8.05 -10.17
CA PHE A 80 4.13 8.01 -10.35
C PHE A 80 4.79 9.37 -10.57
N LEU A 81 4.05 10.47 -10.48
CA LEU A 81 4.63 11.79 -10.74
C LEU A 81 5.55 12.24 -9.58
N PRO A 82 6.72 12.83 -9.89
CA PRO A 82 7.64 13.34 -8.88
C PRO A 82 7.05 14.57 -8.16
N VAL A 83 7.28 14.67 -6.86
CA VAL A 83 6.99 15.87 -6.08
C VAL A 83 7.95 16.97 -6.51
N LYS A 84 7.42 18.13 -6.93
CA LYS A 84 8.25 19.34 -7.08
C LYS A 84 8.57 19.85 -5.68
N VAL A 85 9.85 19.92 -5.36
CA VAL A 85 10.40 19.90 -3.99
C VAL A 85 10.18 21.20 -3.20
N ASP A 86 9.61 22.24 -3.81
CA ASP A 86 9.60 23.57 -3.17
C ASP A 86 8.42 23.81 -2.23
N ASP A 87 7.35 23.01 -2.27
CA ASP A 87 6.21 23.13 -1.36
C ASP A 87 5.39 21.83 -1.25
N THR A 88 5.51 21.13 -0.12
CA THR A 88 4.72 19.92 0.16
C THR A 88 3.27 20.23 0.55
N ASP A 89 3.00 21.43 1.07
CA ASP A 89 1.66 21.82 1.55
C ASP A 89 0.72 22.12 0.36
N ASN A 90 1.29 22.50 -0.79
CA ASN A 90 0.58 22.74 -2.04
C ASN A 90 0.64 21.57 -3.05
N HIS A 91 1.22 20.42 -2.68
CA HIS A 91 1.27 19.27 -3.59
C HIS A 91 -0.06 18.49 -3.58
N GLN A 92 -0.84 18.63 -4.65
CA GLN A 92 -2.01 17.78 -4.89
C GLN A 92 -1.58 16.44 -5.47
N ILE A 93 -1.84 15.36 -4.74
CA ILE A 93 -1.70 14.01 -5.27
C ILE A 93 -2.83 13.74 -6.26
N HIS A 94 -2.56 12.98 -7.31
CA HIS A 94 -3.62 12.55 -8.22
C HIS A 94 -4.64 11.68 -7.47
N ALA A 95 -5.91 12.03 -7.62
CA ALA A 95 -7.01 11.25 -7.07
C ALA A 95 -6.98 9.81 -7.63
N GLU A 96 -7.13 8.84 -6.74
CA GLU A 96 -7.24 7.43 -7.07
C GLU A 96 -8.65 6.97 -6.72
N TRP A 97 -9.28 6.21 -7.62
CA TRP A 97 -10.56 5.61 -7.30
C TRP A 97 -10.33 4.30 -6.55
N GLY A 98 -11.06 4.10 -5.46
CA GLY A 98 -11.03 2.87 -4.69
C GLY A 98 -12.40 2.48 -4.16
N GLN A 99 -12.53 1.21 -3.81
CA GLN A 99 -13.73 0.65 -3.20
C GLN A 99 -13.40 -0.30 -2.06
N ILE A 100 -14.11 -0.10 -0.95
CA ILE A 100 -14.17 -0.98 0.22
C ILE A 100 -15.60 -1.48 0.33
N SER A 101 -15.79 -2.80 0.24
CA SER A 101 -17.11 -3.41 0.43
C SER A 101 -17.56 -3.30 1.89
N ALA A 102 -18.87 -3.43 2.14
CA ALA A 102 -19.38 -3.47 3.52
C ALA A 102 -18.80 -4.64 4.32
N ALA A 103 -18.71 -5.83 3.70
CA ALA A 103 -18.13 -7.01 4.34
C ALA A 103 -16.66 -6.78 4.74
N THR A 104 -15.87 -6.14 3.88
CA THR A 104 -14.46 -5.85 4.18
C THR A 104 -14.33 -4.78 5.27
N ALA A 105 -15.16 -3.74 5.25
CA ALA A 105 -15.19 -2.74 6.32
C ALA A 105 -15.54 -3.39 7.67
N ASP A 106 -16.55 -4.26 7.70
CA ASP A 106 -16.95 -5.00 8.90
C ASP A 106 -15.82 -5.93 9.40
N ALA A 107 -15.13 -6.63 8.51
CA ALA A 107 -14.00 -7.50 8.87
C ALA A 107 -12.82 -6.72 9.47
N VAL A 108 -12.49 -5.55 8.90
CA VAL A 108 -11.45 -4.65 9.43
C VAL A 108 -11.85 -4.09 10.79
N ASN A 109 -13.09 -3.64 10.94
CA ASN A 109 -13.62 -3.13 12.20
C ASN A 109 -13.64 -4.21 13.29
N ALA A 110 -14.02 -5.44 12.95
CA ALA A 110 -13.96 -6.58 13.87
C ALA A 110 -12.53 -6.89 14.29
N ALA A 111 -11.57 -6.88 13.35
CA ALA A 111 -10.16 -7.03 13.67
C ALA A 111 -9.67 -5.97 14.65
N HIS A 112 -10.08 -4.71 14.44
CA HIS A 112 -9.73 -3.61 15.33
C HIS A 112 -10.34 -3.79 16.74
N ALA A 113 -11.64 -4.11 16.82
CA ALA A 113 -12.35 -4.34 18.09
C ALA A 113 -11.75 -5.51 18.88
N GLU A 114 -11.29 -6.55 18.20
CA GLU A 114 -10.63 -7.72 18.79
C GLU A 114 -9.13 -7.50 19.05
N SER A 115 -8.62 -6.28 18.88
CA SER A 115 -7.21 -5.93 19.04
C SER A 115 -6.25 -6.73 18.15
N ARG A 116 -6.75 -7.30 17.04
CA ARG A 116 -5.93 -7.90 15.98
C ARG A 116 -5.22 -6.81 15.19
N ARG A 117 -4.16 -7.19 14.46
CA ARG A 117 -3.43 -6.27 13.58
C ARG A 117 -4.10 -6.20 12.22
N VAL A 118 -4.26 -4.99 11.69
CA VAL A 118 -4.63 -4.76 10.28
C VAL A 118 -3.35 -4.48 9.50
N ILE A 119 -3.04 -5.33 8.53
CA ILE A 119 -1.80 -5.23 7.74
C ILE A 119 -2.17 -4.81 6.32
N ALA A 120 -1.70 -3.65 5.88
CA ALA A 120 -1.88 -3.22 4.50
C ALA A 120 -0.79 -3.84 3.61
N VAL A 121 -1.20 -4.34 2.43
CA VAL A 121 -0.28 -4.77 1.37
C VAL A 121 -0.30 -3.71 0.28
N GLY A 122 0.73 -2.87 0.27
CA GLY A 122 0.88 -1.73 -0.62
C GLY A 122 0.34 -0.41 -0.04
N THR A 123 1.01 0.68 -0.42
CA THR A 123 0.68 2.04 0.03
C THR A 123 -0.68 2.53 -0.46
N THR A 124 -1.15 2.04 -1.62
CA THR A 124 -2.49 2.36 -2.15
C THR A 124 -3.59 1.79 -1.28
N ALA A 125 -3.46 0.54 -0.84
CA ALA A 125 -4.41 -0.09 0.09
C ALA A 125 -4.41 0.63 1.44
N LEU A 126 -3.23 1.03 1.93
CA LEU A 126 -3.10 1.83 3.14
C LEU A 126 -3.86 3.16 3.02
N ARG A 127 -3.64 3.92 1.95
CA ARG A 127 -4.32 5.21 1.73
C ARG A 127 -5.83 5.06 1.69
N LEU A 128 -6.33 4.03 0.99
CA LEU A 128 -7.77 3.78 0.90
C LEU A 128 -8.40 3.46 2.26
N LEU A 129 -7.75 2.61 3.07
CA LEU A 129 -8.22 2.28 4.42
C LEU A 129 -8.24 3.52 5.32
N GLU A 130 -7.18 4.33 5.29
CA GLU A 130 -7.06 5.53 6.10
C GLU A 130 -8.03 6.64 5.65
N ALA A 131 -8.30 6.76 4.35
CA ALA A 131 -9.31 7.69 3.81
C ALA A 131 -10.74 7.28 4.18
N ALA A 132 -11.02 5.98 4.23
CA ALA A 132 -12.34 5.46 4.59
C ALA A 132 -12.59 5.39 6.11
N ALA A 133 -11.57 5.67 6.92
CA ALA A 133 -11.65 5.64 8.37
C ALA A 133 -12.01 7.00 8.98
N ASP A 134 -13.05 7.02 9.80
CA ASP A 134 -13.40 8.22 10.57
C ASP A 134 -12.55 8.36 11.85
N ASP A 135 -12.71 9.49 12.55
CA ASP A 135 -11.91 9.79 13.75
C ASP A 135 -12.23 8.88 14.94
N ALA A 136 -13.32 8.11 14.87
CA ALA A 136 -13.62 7.04 15.82
C ALA A 136 -12.91 5.73 15.46
N ARG A 137 -12.01 5.74 14.46
CA ARG A 137 -11.26 4.58 13.94
C ARG A 137 -12.18 3.49 13.39
N VAL A 138 -13.31 3.90 12.80
CA VAL A 138 -14.24 2.99 12.12
C VAL A 138 -14.10 3.16 10.61
N VAL A 139 -13.79 2.06 9.92
CA VAL A 139 -13.80 2.02 8.45
C VAL A 139 -15.23 1.95 7.97
N ARG A 140 -15.60 2.85 7.05
CA ARG A 140 -16.91 2.83 6.40
C ARG A 140 -16.81 2.18 5.02
N PRO A 141 -17.89 1.53 4.53
CA PRO A 141 -17.97 1.15 3.12
C PRO A 141 -17.72 2.39 2.26
N PHE A 142 -16.89 2.25 1.24
CA PHE A 142 -16.41 3.38 0.44
C PHE A 142 -16.39 2.99 -1.03
N ALA A 143 -16.77 3.91 -1.91
CA ALA A 143 -16.62 3.77 -3.35
C ALA A 143 -16.51 5.16 -3.97
N GLY A 144 -15.31 5.55 -4.36
CA GLY A 144 -15.08 6.92 -4.81
C GLY A 144 -13.61 7.23 -5.01
N GLU A 145 -13.36 8.48 -5.37
CA GLU A 145 -12.01 9.02 -5.48
C GLU A 145 -11.48 9.44 -4.11
N THR A 146 -10.19 9.20 -3.89
CA THR A 146 -9.45 9.70 -2.73
C THR A 146 -8.14 10.33 -3.20
N ASP A 147 -7.84 11.49 -2.65
CA ASP A 147 -6.63 12.27 -2.85
C ASP A 147 -5.87 12.45 -1.52
N ILE A 148 -6.05 11.53 -0.58
CA ILE A 148 -5.39 11.62 0.73
C ILE A 148 -3.87 11.68 0.56
N PHE A 149 -3.27 12.76 1.07
CA PHE A 149 -1.84 12.96 1.07
C PHE A 149 -1.29 12.73 2.48
N ILE A 150 -0.58 11.60 2.65
CA ILE A 150 -0.03 11.18 3.95
C ILE A 150 1.43 11.62 4.05
N THR A 151 1.71 12.51 5.00
CA THR A 151 3.03 13.08 5.27
C THR A 151 3.42 12.88 6.75
N PRO A 152 4.70 13.03 7.12
CA PRO A 152 5.12 12.92 8.51
C PRO A 152 4.29 13.81 9.45
N GLY A 153 3.82 13.22 10.56
CA GLY A 153 2.86 13.85 11.48
C GLY A 153 1.41 13.36 11.31
N TYR A 154 1.11 12.61 10.24
CA TYR A 154 -0.18 11.95 10.07
C TYR A 154 -0.44 10.91 11.18
N ARG A 155 -1.66 10.91 11.76
CA ARG A 155 -2.09 9.92 12.74
C ARG A 155 -2.83 8.78 12.05
N PHE A 156 -2.16 7.63 11.92
CA PHE A 156 -2.75 6.42 11.36
C PHE A 156 -3.87 5.88 12.26
N LYS A 157 -5.02 5.62 11.65
CA LYS A 157 -6.26 5.22 12.32
C LYS A 157 -6.43 3.70 12.31
N ILE A 158 -6.07 3.02 11.22
CA ILE A 158 -6.45 1.61 11.01
C ILE A 158 -5.24 0.70 10.83
N VAL A 159 -4.30 1.07 9.97
CA VAL A 159 -3.26 0.15 9.48
C VAL A 159 -2.13 0.01 10.48
N ASP A 160 -1.93 -1.15 11.09
CA ASP A 160 -0.90 -1.40 12.11
C ASP A 160 0.48 -1.76 11.53
N ALA A 161 0.51 -2.38 10.35
CA ALA A 161 1.74 -2.69 9.63
C ALA A 161 1.54 -2.57 8.12
N LEU A 162 2.63 -2.33 7.40
CA LEU A 162 2.63 -2.14 5.95
C LEU A 162 3.68 -3.06 5.31
N LEU A 163 3.26 -3.86 4.34
CA LEU A 163 4.16 -4.51 3.38
C LEU A 163 4.19 -3.68 2.10
N THR A 164 5.36 -3.20 1.68
CA THR A 164 5.50 -2.38 0.46
C THR A 164 6.85 -2.59 -0.21
N ASN A 165 7.07 -2.05 -1.40
CA ASN A 165 8.36 -2.04 -2.08
C ASN A 165 9.28 -0.94 -1.54
N PHE A 166 10.56 -0.95 -1.91
CA PHE A 166 11.42 0.22 -1.75
C PHE A 166 11.10 1.30 -2.80
N HIS A 167 10.73 2.48 -2.32
CA HIS A 167 10.35 3.65 -3.11
C HIS A 167 11.52 4.61 -3.38
N LEU A 168 11.43 5.45 -4.41
CA LEU A 168 12.45 6.47 -4.71
C LEU A 168 12.65 7.46 -3.55
N PRO A 169 13.90 7.86 -3.26
CA PRO A 169 14.16 9.03 -2.42
C PRO A 169 13.41 10.26 -2.95
N CYS A 170 12.94 11.12 -2.03
CA CYS A 170 12.20 12.35 -2.37
C CYS A 170 10.89 12.12 -3.17
N SER A 171 10.23 10.96 -3.00
CA SER A 171 8.90 10.69 -3.56
C SER A 171 7.78 10.82 -2.52
N THR A 172 6.53 11.03 -2.97
CA THR A 172 5.34 11.00 -2.10
C THR A 172 5.23 9.68 -1.33
N LEU A 173 5.57 8.56 -1.97
CA LEU A 173 5.58 7.24 -1.35
C LEU A 173 6.65 7.14 -0.26
N PHE A 174 7.83 7.74 -0.46
CA PHE A 174 8.86 7.81 0.59
C PHE A 174 8.40 8.66 1.78
N MET A 175 7.67 9.76 1.53
CA MET A 175 7.05 10.55 2.60
C MET A 175 6.04 9.73 3.40
N LEU A 176 5.18 8.96 2.73
CA LEU A 176 4.19 8.10 3.38
C LEU A 176 4.86 7.05 4.28
N VAL A 177 5.85 6.31 3.76
CA VAL A 177 6.54 5.29 4.59
C VAL A 177 7.34 5.93 5.73
N SER A 178 7.85 7.15 5.53
CA SER A 178 8.50 7.93 6.59
C SER A 178 7.50 8.43 7.64
N ALA A 179 6.27 8.77 7.25
CA ALA A 179 5.19 9.08 8.17
C ALA A 179 4.79 7.85 8.99
N PHE A 180 4.80 6.68 8.35
CA PHE A 180 4.40 5.43 8.97
C PHE A 180 5.44 4.91 9.98
N SER A 181 6.70 4.77 9.56
CA SER A 181 7.75 4.12 10.36
C SER A 181 8.80 5.06 10.94
N GLY A 182 8.69 6.37 10.70
CA GLY A 182 9.65 7.38 11.15
C GLY A 182 10.77 7.62 10.13
N LEU A 183 11.14 8.89 9.93
CA LEU A 183 12.11 9.30 8.91
C LEU A 183 13.51 8.69 9.13
N ASP A 184 14.00 8.71 10.36
CA ASP A 184 15.35 8.22 10.67
C ASP A 184 15.44 6.70 10.52
N ARG A 185 14.37 5.98 10.91
CA ARG A 185 14.27 4.53 10.67
C ARG A 185 14.25 4.22 9.18
N MET A 186 13.48 4.96 8.39
CA MET A 186 13.44 4.75 6.94
C MET A 186 14.78 5.06 6.28
N LYS A 187 15.48 6.11 6.68
CA LYS A 187 16.84 6.41 6.20
C LYS A 187 17.81 5.27 6.52
N ALA A 188 17.81 4.78 7.76
CA ALA A 188 18.67 3.66 8.16
C ALA A 188 18.38 2.38 7.38
N ALA A 189 17.09 2.04 7.19
CA ALA A 189 16.67 0.88 6.40
C ALA A 189 17.12 0.99 4.93
N TYR A 190 17.05 2.18 4.35
CA TYR A 190 17.48 2.44 2.97
C TYR A 190 18.99 2.38 2.79
N GLU A 191 19.77 2.93 3.73
CA GLU A 191 21.23 2.80 3.71
C GLU A 191 21.65 1.33 3.81
N HIS A 192 21.00 0.56 4.69
CA HIS A 192 21.23 -0.87 4.77
C HIS A 192 20.88 -1.60 3.46
N ALA A 193 19.71 -1.33 2.88
CA ALA A 193 19.27 -1.95 1.64
C ALA A 193 20.22 -1.68 0.47
N LYS A 194 20.76 -0.45 0.36
CA LYS A 194 21.80 -0.12 -0.63
C LYS A 194 23.10 -0.87 -0.36
N ALA A 195 23.56 -0.91 0.89
CA ALA A 195 24.80 -1.57 1.26
C ALA A 195 24.76 -3.10 1.08
N ALA A 196 23.56 -3.68 1.13
CA ALA A 196 23.31 -5.12 0.97
C ALA A 196 22.78 -5.49 -0.44
N ASP A 197 22.89 -4.60 -1.43
CA ASP A 197 22.48 -4.82 -2.82
C ASP A 197 21.02 -5.28 -3.01
N TYR A 198 20.11 -4.76 -2.19
CA TYR A 198 18.67 -4.97 -2.39
C TYR A 198 18.23 -4.35 -3.71
N ARG A 199 17.24 -4.97 -4.34
CA ARG A 199 16.59 -4.47 -5.55
C ARG A 199 15.47 -3.51 -5.15
N PHE A 200 15.39 -2.36 -5.81
CA PHE A 200 14.39 -1.33 -5.50
C PHE A 200 13.24 -1.37 -6.52
N TYR A 201 12.22 -0.52 -6.33
CA TYR A 201 11.09 -0.30 -7.26
C TYR A 201 10.10 -1.48 -7.37
N SER A 202 9.19 -1.41 -8.35
CA SER A 202 8.08 -2.34 -8.58
C SER A 202 8.44 -3.82 -8.61
N TYR A 203 9.61 -4.17 -9.15
CA TYR A 203 10.06 -5.57 -9.29
C TYR A 203 11.23 -5.89 -8.35
N GLY A 204 11.51 -4.98 -7.41
CA GLY A 204 12.56 -5.14 -6.42
C GLY A 204 12.15 -6.05 -5.27
N ASP A 205 12.78 -5.83 -4.13
CA ASP A 205 12.49 -6.52 -2.88
C ASP A 205 11.40 -5.78 -2.08
N ALA A 206 10.83 -6.49 -1.11
CA ALA A 206 9.80 -5.98 -0.22
C ALA A 206 10.37 -5.47 1.11
N CYS A 207 9.65 -4.56 1.74
CA CYS A 207 9.92 -3.99 3.03
C CYS A 207 8.71 -4.20 3.95
N TRP A 208 8.94 -4.81 5.11
CA TRP A 208 7.97 -4.90 6.19
C TRP A 208 8.17 -3.73 7.14
N LEU A 209 7.11 -2.95 7.33
CA LEU A 209 7.11 -1.72 8.09
C LEU A 209 6.12 -1.81 9.24
N GLU A 210 6.54 -1.34 10.41
CA GLU A 210 5.71 -1.17 11.59
C GLU A 210 5.59 0.32 11.93
N GLN A 211 4.48 0.71 12.53
CA GLN A 211 4.28 2.09 12.96
C GLN A 211 5.39 2.54 13.94
N GLU A 212 5.78 3.81 13.84
CA GLU A 212 6.67 4.42 14.82
C GLU A 212 6.00 4.44 16.21
N ALA A 213 6.71 3.94 17.23
CA ALA A 213 6.20 3.90 18.59
C ALA A 213 6.06 5.34 19.14
N GLY A 214 4.83 5.84 19.24
CA GLY A 214 4.53 7.16 19.81
C GLY A 214 3.47 7.98 19.07
N THR A 215 3.03 7.56 17.88
CA THR A 215 2.02 8.28 17.07
C THR A 215 0.61 7.67 17.14
N GLY A 216 0.49 6.45 17.67
CA GLY A 216 -0.77 5.83 18.09
C GLY A 216 -0.73 5.52 19.58
N GLU A 217 -1.86 5.65 20.28
CA GLU A 217 -2.00 5.18 21.66
C GLU A 217 -1.44 3.76 21.76
N ALA A 218 -0.37 3.62 22.55
CA ALA A 218 0.36 2.37 22.67
C ALA A 218 -0.62 1.27 23.10
N ARG A 219 -0.78 0.24 22.25
CA ARG A 219 -1.38 -1.01 22.69
C ARG A 219 -0.48 -1.55 23.80
N THR A 220 -1.01 -1.66 25.02
CA THR A 220 -0.34 -2.34 26.14
C THR A 220 -0.20 -3.82 25.79
N GLY A 221 0.82 -4.15 25.00
CA GLY A 221 1.26 -5.50 24.76
C GLY A 221 2.00 -6.01 25.99
N THR A 222 1.41 -6.99 26.66
CA THR A 222 2.04 -7.76 27.72
C THR A 222 3.38 -8.28 27.22
N LYS A 223 4.48 -7.72 27.75
CA LYS A 223 5.79 -8.37 27.65
C LYS A 223 5.65 -9.73 28.32
N GLN A 224 5.61 -10.78 27.52
CA GLN A 224 5.77 -12.13 28.02
C GLN A 224 7.24 -12.25 28.44
N GLU A 225 7.49 -12.03 29.72
CA GLU A 225 8.77 -12.29 30.35
C GLU A 225 9.09 -13.78 30.14
N ALA A 226 10.09 -14.04 29.29
CA ALA A 226 10.74 -15.34 29.24
C ALA A 226 11.43 -15.56 30.59
N ARG A 227 10.73 -16.24 31.50
CA ARG A 227 11.33 -16.81 32.71
C ARG A 227 12.25 -17.95 32.29
N THR A 228 13.51 -17.80 32.68
CA THR A 228 14.53 -18.81 32.81
C THR A 228 13.98 -20.08 33.47
N GLN A 229 14.15 -21.23 32.80
CA GLN A 229 14.58 -22.49 33.40
C GLN A 229 15.49 -23.22 32.40
#